data_AF-A0A3C0N2T0-F1
#
_entry.id   AF-A0A3C0N2T0-F1
#
_cell.length_a   1.000
_cell.length_b   1.000
_cell.length_c   1.000
_cell.angle_alpha   90.00
_cell.angle_beta   90.00
_cell.angle_gamma   90.00
#
_symmetry.space_group_name_H-M   'P 1'
#
loop_
_entity.id
_entity.type
_entity.pdbx_description
1 polymer ?
#
loop_
_entity_poly.entity_id
_entity_poly.type
_entity_poly.pdbx_seq_one_letter_code
_entity_poly.pdbx_strand_id
1 'polypeptide(L)'
;MIKLQAIHDQTGESQEKNLTSEALIQGGGLIGRHPGCDIVLSSPEVSRVHARIVFKKKQYYFSDLGSTSGSQVNKQEASTNQDFLLKPNDVIRIGDFLLLVKAVEENVGSTTHQLQKTPVLNREPSQIEQWLFKAEELEAQGILDKRTSEWIFHGKLLIKTLSFSKRFHRKAMDICQAELDAGKFCLVVEHSEHITIWQEKQVEELNNQAQTISVS
;
A
#
# COMPACT_ATOMS: atom_id res chain seq x y z
N MET A 1 -3.22 -4.75 -15.12
CA MET A 1 -3.65 -3.35 -14.87
C MET A 1 -3.11 -2.89 -13.52
N ILE A 2 -2.81 -1.60 -13.34
CA ILE A 2 -2.49 -1.02 -12.03
C ILE A 2 -3.64 -0.14 -11.55
N LYS A 3 -4.01 -0.27 -10.26
CA LYS A 3 -5.01 0.55 -9.59
C LYS A 3 -4.35 1.44 -8.56
N LEU A 4 -4.62 2.74 -8.60
CA LEU A 4 -4.04 3.77 -7.76
C LEU A 4 -5.14 4.56 -7.08
N GLN A 5 -4.98 4.86 -5.79
CA GLN A 5 -5.81 5.82 -5.08
C GLN A 5 -4.98 7.06 -4.78
N ALA A 6 -5.28 8.18 -5.43
CA ALA A 6 -4.67 9.47 -5.12
C ALA A 6 -5.50 10.17 -4.05
N ILE A 7 -4.85 10.63 -2.99
CA ILE A 7 -5.46 11.24 -1.81
C ILE A 7 -4.76 12.57 -1.56
N HIS A 8 -5.51 13.66 -1.50
CA HIS A 8 -5.00 14.95 -1.06
C HIS A 8 -4.87 14.92 0.47
N ASP A 9 -3.69 15.21 1.02
CA ASP A 9 -3.43 15.02 2.45
C ASP A 9 -4.11 16.07 3.36
N GLN A 10 -4.31 17.29 2.85
CA GLN A 10 -5.00 18.37 3.56
C GLN A 10 -6.52 18.20 3.56
N THR A 11 -7.13 17.98 2.38
CA THR A 11 -8.59 17.93 2.23
C THR A 11 -9.16 16.53 2.47
N GLY A 12 -8.35 15.48 2.33
CA GLY A 12 -8.77 14.08 2.37
C GLY A 12 -9.54 13.64 1.11
N GLU A 13 -9.70 14.53 0.12
CA GLU A 13 -10.33 14.19 -1.16
C GLU A 13 -9.52 13.09 -1.84
N SER A 14 -10.22 12.09 -2.38
CA SER A 14 -9.59 10.95 -3.04
C SER A 14 -10.18 10.68 -4.40
N GLN A 15 -9.33 10.32 -5.35
CA GLN A 15 -9.71 9.84 -6.68
C GLN A 15 -9.03 8.51 -6.96
N GLU A 16 -9.76 7.58 -7.58
CA GLU A 16 -9.20 6.33 -8.06
C GLU A 16 -8.78 6.46 -9.53
N LYS A 17 -7.64 5.88 -9.88
CA LYS A 17 -7.12 5.79 -11.25
C LYS A 17 -6.67 4.40 -11.58
N ASN A 18 -7.16 3.90 -12.70
CA ASN A 18 -6.85 2.59 -13.23
C ASN A 18 -6.09 2.78 -14.55
N LEU A 19 -4.87 2.24 -14.64
CA LEU A 19 -4.03 2.33 -15.83
C LEU A 19 -3.76 0.93 -16.35
N THR A 20 -4.09 0.70 -17.63
CA THR A 20 -3.83 -0.58 -18.28
C THR A 20 -2.41 -0.63 -18.81
N SER A 21 -1.85 -1.84 -18.96
CA SER A 21 -0.53 -2.02 -19.57
C SER A 21 -0.47 -1.43 -20.98
N GLU A 22 -1.56 -1.54 -21.73
CA GLU A 22 -1.67 -1.08 -23.12
C GLU A 22 -1.59 0.45 -23.19
N ALA A 23 -2.30 1.16 -22.31
CA ALA A 23 -2.27 2.62 -22.24
C ALA A 23 -0.87 3.15 -21.89
N LEU A 24 -0.17 2.46 -20.97
CA LEU A 24 1.19 2.81 -20.57
C LEU A 24 2.22 2.56 -21.69
N ILE A 25 2.07 1.46 -22.44
CA ILE A 25 2.93 1.15 -23.59
C ILE A 25 2.74 2.19 -24.71
N GLN A 26 1.54 2.76 -24.86
CA GLN A 26 1.24 3.81 -25.83
C GLN A 26 1.71 5.21 -25.42
N GLY A 27 2.44 5.33 -24.30
CA GLY A 27 3.00 6.60 -23.83
C GLY A 27 2.12 7.35 -22.82
N GLY A 28 1.05 6.72 -22.32
CA GLY A 28 0.28 7.23 -21.19
C GLY A 28 0.97 7.03 -19.84
N GLY A 29 0.23 7.30 -18.76
CA GLY A 29 0.70 7.16 -17.38
C GLY A 29 1.32 8.43 -16.81
N LEU A 30 1.08 9.59 -17.42
CA LEU A 30 1.61 10.87 -16.94
C LEU A 30 0.88 11.32 -15.66
N ILE A 31 1.67 11.83 -14.72
CA ILE A 31 1.21 12.36 -13.44
C ILE A 31 1.63 13.83 -13.35
N GLY A 32 0.70 14.72 -13.02
CA GLY A 32 1.04 16.12 -12.86
C GLY A 32 -0.17 17.03 -12.65
N ARG A 33 0.11 18.32 -12.47
CA ARG A 33 -0.90 19.38 -12.35
C ARG A 33 -1.62 19.66 -13.67
N HIS A 34 -0.98 19.38 -14.82
CA HIS A 34 -1.56 19.71 -16.10
C HIS A 34 -2.81 18.83 -16.37
N PRO A 35 -3.93 19.40 -16.85
CA PRO A 35 -5.17 18.64 -17.09
C PRO A 35 -5.04 17.57 -18.18
N GLY A 36 -3.98 17.63 -18.99
CA GLY A 36 -3.66 16.59 -19.98
C GLY A 36 -2.91 15.37 -19.43
N CYS A 37 -2.66 15.29 -18.11
CA CYS A 37 -2.09 14.10 -17.48
C CYS A 37 -3.16 13.03 -17.20
N ASP A 38 -2.78 11.76 -17.18
CA ASP A 38 -3.70 10.65 -16.86
C ASP A 38 -4.12 10.68 -15.38
N ILE A 39 -3.19 11.08 -14.51
CA ILE A 39 -3.42 11.34 -13.09
C ILE A 39 -3.19 12.83 -12.83
N VAL A 40 -4.29 13.56 -12.70
CA VAL A 40 -4.28 15.01 -12.46
C VAL A 40 -4.25 15.29 -10.96
N LEU A 41 -3.19 15.95 -10.51
CA LEU A 41 -2.98 16.36 -9.12
C LEU A 41 -2.91 17.89 -9.07
N SER A 42 -4.05 18.52 -8.81
CA SER A 42 -4.22 19.98 -8.92
C SER A 42 -3.66 20.71 -7.70
N SER A 43 -2.33 20.82 -7.61
CA SER A 43 -1.66 21.60 -6.56
C SER A 43 -0.48 22.42 -7.09
N PRO A 44 -0.19 23.61 -6.51
CA PRO A 44 1.02 24.40 -6.78
C PRO A 44 2.33 23.63 -6.57
N GLU A 45 2.36 22.65 -5.67
CA GLU A 45 3.56 21.86 -5.37
C GLU A 45 3.88 20.78 -6.41
N VAL A 46 2.90 20.47 -7.28
CA VAL A 46 3.03 19.43 -8.31
C VAL A 46 3.39 20.05 -9.66
N SER A 47 4.54 19.73 -10.23
CA SER A 47 4.92 20.15 -11.60
C SER A 47 3.83 19.85 -12.65
N ARG A 48 3.81 20.63 -13.75
CA ARG A 48 2.85 20.43 -14.86
C ARG A 48 2.85 19.00 -15.37
N VAL A 49 4.03 18.47 -15.61
CA VAL A 49 4.32 17.04 -15.79
C VAL A 49 5.37 16.71 -14.74
N HIS A 50 5.01 15.90 -13.75
CA HIS A 50 5.80 15.66 -12.55
C HIS A 50 6.51 14.30 -12.61
N ALA A 51 5.75 13.27 -12.91
CA ALA A 51 6.21 11.89 -12.90
C ALA A 51 5.43 11.08 -13.94
N ARG A 52 5.79 9.81 -14.06
CA ARG A 52 5.04 8.85 -14.87
C ARG A 52 5.01 7.47 -14.24
N ILE A 53 3.99 6.70 -14.60
CA ILE A 53 3.97 5.25 -14.49
C ILE A 53 4.42 4.66 -15.82
N VAL A 54 5.32 3.68 -15.78
CA VAL A 54 5.79 2.96 -16.96
C VAL A 54 5.52 1.48 -16.79
N PHE A 55 5.01 0.84 -17.84
CA PHE A 55 4.93 -0.62 -17.90
C PHE A 55 6.07 -1.16 -18.78
N LYS A 56 6.99 -1.91 -18.18
CA LYS A 56 8.10 -2.56 -18.90
C LYS A 56 8.43 -3.89 -18.24
N LYS A 57 8.92 -4.87 -19.01
CA LYS A 57 9.28 -6.21 -18.49
C LYS A 57 8.15 -6.85 -17.64
N LYS A 58 6.89 -6.66 -18.06
CA LYS A 58 5.66 -7.11 -17.37
C LYS A 58 5.42 -6.50 -15.97
N GLN A 59 6.12 -5.44 -15.62
CA GLN A 59 6.05 -4.80 -14.32
C GLN A 59 5.76 -3.30 -14.46
N TYR A 60 5.20 -2.72 -13.40
CA TYR A 60 4.89 -1.30 -13.33
C TYR A 60 5.96 -0.58 -12.53
N TYR A 61 6.37 0.59 -13.02
CA TYR A 61 7.39 1.41 -12.40
C TYR A 61 6.91 2.84 -12.27
N PHE A 62 7.35 3.52 -11.21
CA PHE A 62 7.23 4.96 -11.06
C PHE A 62 8.56 5.62 -11.44
N SER A 63 8.51 6.76 -12.14
CA SER A 63 9.69 7.58 -12.39
C SER A 63 9.36 9.06 -12.21
N ASP A 64 10.13 9.75 -11.38
CA ASP A 64 10.10 11.22 -11.31
C ASP A 64 10.79 11.81 -12.56
N LEU A 65 10.18 12.83 -13.18
CA LEU A 65 10.63 13.41 -14.46
C LEU A 65 11.42 14.71 -14.29
N GLY A 66 12.05 14.92 -13.14
CA GLY A 66 12.77 16.14 -12.81
C GLY A 66 11.83 17.20 -12.24
N SER A 67 10.96 16.77 -11.34
CA SER A 67 10.00 17.67 -10.72
C SER A 67 10.68 18.71 -9.82
N THR A 68 10.04 19.86 -9.62
CA THR A 68 10.59 20.93 -8.78
C THR A 68 10.69 20.54 -7.31
N SER A 69 9.72 19.77 -6.81
CA SER A 69 9.59 19.42 -5.40
C SER A 69 10.08 18.00 -5.06
N GLY A 70 10.48 17.23 -6.08
CA GLY A 70 10.79 15.81 -5.92
C GLY A 70 9.56 14.94 -5.67
N SER A 71 9.82 13.64 -5.60
CA SER A 71 8.85 12.59 -5.26
C SER A 71 9.46 11.66 -4.22
N GLN A 72 8.64 11.03 -3.38
CA GLN A 72 9.11 9.99 -2.45
C GLN A 72 8.33 8.70 -2.65
N VAL A 73 9.01 7.55 -2.67
CA VAL A 73 8.38 6.22 -2.67
C VAL A 73 8.70 5.56 -1.34
N ASN A 74 7.68 5.15 -0.57
CA ASN A 74 7.85 4.52 0.74
C ASN A 74 8.80 5.29 1.69
N LYS A 75 8.69 6.63 1.70
CA LYS A 75 9.52 7.58 2.48
C LYS A 75 10.98 7.68 2.05
N GLN A 76 11.36 7.10 0.92
CA GLN A 76 12.67 7.27 0.30
C GLN A 76 12.55 8.23 -0.89
N GLU A 77 13.49 9.16 -1.01
CA GLU A 77 13.56 10.10 -2.14
C GLU A 77 13.69 9.32 -3.46
N ALA A 78 12.81 9.64 -4.41
CA ALA A 78 12.86 9.06 -5.73
C ALA A 78 13.86 9.82 -6.58
N SER A 79 15.01 9.22 -6.86
CA SER A 79 15.99 9.79 -7.79
C SER A 79 15.34 10.11 -9.14
N THR A 80 15.58 11.32 -9.63
CA THR A 80 15.09 11.77 -10.93
C THR A 80 15.49 10.81 -12.05
N ASN A 81 14.55 10.47 -12.94
CA ASN A 81 14.71 9.55 -14.06
C ASN A 81 15.12 8.11 -13.68
N GLN A 82 15.04 7.74 -12.40
CA GLN A 82 15.18 6.35 -11.97
C GLN A 82 13.81 5.68 -11.87
N ASP A 83 13.76 4.41 -12.28
CA ASP A 83 12.54 3.62 -12.24
C ASP A 83 12.43 2.86 -10.92
N PHE A 84 11.35 3.10 -10.19
CA PHE A 84 11.00 2.45 -8.93
C PHE A 84 9.93 1.38 -9.19
N LEU A 85 10.26 0.11 -8.95
CA LEU A 85 9.30 -0.98 -9.13
C LEU A 85 8.13 -0.81 -8.16
N LEU A 86 6.91 -0.75 -8.70
CA LEU A 86 5.69 -0.61 -7.92
C LEU A 86 5.11 -1.97 -7.56
N LYS A 87 4.78 -2.11 -6.29
CA LYS A 87 4.09 -3.24 -5.69
C LYS A 87 2.78 -2.77 -5.06
N PRO A 88 1.79 -3.67 -4.90
CA PRO A 88 0.64 -3.37 -4.07
C PRO A 88 1.06 -2.83 -2.71
N ASN A 89 0.33 -1.82 -2.24
CA ASN A 89 0.52 -1.06 -1.02
C ASN A 89 1.71 -0.08 -0.98
N ASP A 90 2.46 0.07 -2.08
CA ASP A 90 3.44 1.16 -2.16
C ASP A 90 2.74 2.52 -2.06
N VAL A 91 3.39 3.44 -1.35
CA VAL A 91 2.92 4.82 -1.18
C VAL A 91 3.90 5.78 -1.84
N ILE A 92 3.40 6.54 -2.80
CA ILE A 92 4.16 7.56 -3.51
C ILE A 92 3.66 8.92 -3.03
N ARG A 93 4.55 9.78 -2.52
CA ARG A 93 4.26 11.17 -2.19
C ARG A 93 4.70 12.08 -3.32
N ILE A 94 3.79 12.96 -3.73
CA ILE A 94 3.98 13.97 -4.76
C ILE A 94 3.36 15.27 -4.22
N GLY A 95 4.18 16.18 -3.69
CA GLY A 95 3.68 17.35 -2.97
C GLY A 95 2.73 16.97 -1.81
N ASP A 96 1.55 17.57 -1.84
CA ASP A 96 0.40 17.35 -0.93
C ASP A 96 -0.47 16.13 -1.29
N PHE A 97 -0.04 15.30 -2.25
CA PHE A 97 -0.75 14.08 -2.62
C PHE A 97 -0.01 12.81 -2.19
N LEU A 98 -0.81 11.82 -1.79
CA LEU A 98 -0.42 10.43 -1.57
C LEU A 98 -1.08 9.56 -2.64
N LEU A 99 -0.27 8.85 -3.42
CA LEU A 99 -0.73 7.82 -4.36
C LEU A 99 -0.47 6.45 -3.73
N LEU A 100 -1.54 5.76 -3.38
CA LEU A 100 -1.50 4.39 -2.87
C LEU A 100 -1.71 3.40 -4.01
N VAL A 101 -0.77 2.47 -4.19
CA VAL A 101 -0.94 1.35 -5.12
C VAL A 101 -1.89 0.33 -4.53
N LYS A 102 -3.13 0.27 -5.05
CA LYS A 102 -4.16 -0.65 -4.55
C LYS A 102 -4.00 -2.07 -5.09
N ALA A 103 -3.63 -2.19 -6.35
CA ALA A 103 -3.42 -3.48 -6.99
C ALA A 103 -2.49 -3.33 -8.18
N VAL A 104 -1.70 -4.36 -8.41
CA VAL A 104 -0.88 -4.53 -9.61
C VAL A 104 -1.23 -5.90 -10.15
N GLU A 105 -2.08 -5.93 -11.18
CA GLU A 105 -2.38 -7.17 -11.88
C GLU A 105 -1.28 -7.41 -12.91
N GLU A 106 -0.43 -8.38 -12.58
CA GLU A 106 0.48 -8.98 -13.55
C GLU A 106 -0.35 -9.81 -14.53
N ASN A 107 -0.16 -9.58 -15.84
CA ASN A 107 -0.64 -10.52 -16.83
C ASN A 107 0.23 -11.79 -16.76
N VAL A 108 0.01 -12.61 -15.74
CA VAL A 108 0.53 -13.97 -15.67
C VAL A 108 -0.54 -14.88 -16.24
N GLY A 109 -0.23 -15.48 -17.39
CA GLY A 109 -1.05 -16.49 -18.02
C GLY A 109 -1.45 -17.57 -17.01
N SER A 110 -2.73 -17.92 -17.05
CA SER A 110 -3.42 -18.92 -16.26
C SER A 110 -2.60 -20.18 -15.99
N THR A 111 -2.50 -20.63 -14.74
CA THR A 111 -2.65 -22.06 -14.40
C THR A 111 -3.15 -22.21 -12.95
N THR A 112 -4.29 -22.89 -12.86
CA THR A 112 -5.06 -23.34 -11.70
C THR A 112 -4.25 -24.13 -10.68
N HIS A 113 -4.51 -23.99 -9.37
CA HIS A 113 -4.62 -25.13 -8.45
C HIS A 113 -5.35 -24.75 -7.14
N GLN A 114 -6.51 -25.39 -6.92
CA GLN A 114 -7.25 -25.42 -5.66
C GLN A 114 -6.53 -26.29 -4.63
N LEU A 115 -6.70 -25.97 -3.33
CA LEU A 115 -6.79 -26.94 -2.22
C LEU A 115 -7.60 -26.34 -1.06
N GLN A 116 -8.41 -27.19 -0.42
CA GLN A 116 -9.64 -26.86 0.34
C GLN A 116 -9.50 -27.06 1.87
N LYS A 117 -10.48 -26.48 2.62
CA LYS A 117 -11.15 -26.91 3.89
C LYS A 117 -10.67 -26.45 5.30
N THR A 118 -11.26 -25.34 5.77
CA THR A 118 -12.07 -25.06 7.02
C THR A 118 -11.61 -25.43 8.45
N PRO A 119 -11.91 -24.58 9.47
CA PRO A 119 -13.24 -24.49 10.09
C PRO A 119 -13.89 -23.10 10.00
N VAL A 120 -15.22 -23.10 9.84
CA VAL A 120 -16.10 -21.93 9.81
C VAL A 120 -16.44 -21.51 11.24
N LEU A 121 -16.14 -20.27 11.61
CA LEU A 121 -16.79 -19.63 12.77
C LEU A 121 -17.87 -18.69 12.22
N ASN A 122 -19.13 -19.09 12.33
CA ASN A 122 -20.28 -18.21 12.07
C ASN A 122 -20.31 -17.11 13.13
N ARG A 123 -19.82 -15.90 12.83
CA ARG A 123 -20.20 -14.66 13.54
C ARG A 123 -20.27 -13.50 12.55
N GLU A 124 -21.42 -12.85 12.54
CA GLU A 124 -21.75 -11.67 11.73
C GLU A 124 -20.70 -10.54 11.86
N PRO A 125 -20.39 -9.82 10.78
CA PRO A 125 -19.32 -8.82 10.70
C PRO A 125 -19.70 -7.47 11.33
N SER A 126 -20.13 -7.45 12.59
CA SER A 126 -20.63 -6.23 13.25
C SER A 126 -19.87 -5.81 14.52
N GLN A 127 -18.60 -6.18 14.68
CA GLN A 127 -17.77 -5.70 15.80
C GLN A 127 -16.36 -5.28 15.33
N ILE A 128 -16.32 -4.21 14.54
CA ILE A 128 -15.11 -3.41 14.26
C ILE A 128 -14.36 -3.03 15.55
N GLU A 129 -15.04 -2.96 16.69
CA GLU A 129 -14.47 -2.58 17.99
C GLU A 129 -13.51 -3.60 18.62
N GLN A 130 -13.42 -4.84 18.10
CA GLN A 130 -12.50 -5.85 18.66
C GLN A 130 -11.05 -5.75 18.14
N TRP A 131 -10.79 -4.92 17.13
CA TRP A 131 -9.48 -4.84 16.46
C TRP A 131 -8.83 -3.45 16.57
N LEU A 132 -9.40 -2.57 17.40
CA LEU A 132 -8.80 -1.30 17.80
C LEU A 132 -8.14 -1.46 19.16
N PHE A 133 -6.83 -1.29 19.23
CA PHE A 133 -6.06 -1.39 20.46
C PHE A 133 -5.44 -0.04 20.82
N LYS A 134 -5.37 0.27 22.12
CA LYS A 134 -4.52 1.37 22.58
C LYS A 134 -3.06 0.93 22.60
N ALA A 135 -2.18 1.76 22.07
CA ALA A 135 -0.74 1.48 22.03
C ALA A 135 -0.20 1.21 23.43
N GLU A 136 -0.64 1.98 24.42
CA GLU A 136 -0.19 1.87 25.81
C GLU A 136 -0.52 0.50 26.44
N GLU A 137 -1.65 -0.09 26.06
CA GLU A 137 -2.09 -1.42 26.57
C GLU A 137 -1.25 -2.56 25.97
N LEU A 138 -0.87 -2.44 24.70
CA LEU A 138 -0.02 -3.40 24.01
C LEU A 138 1.45 -3.29 24.44
N GLU A 139 1.90 -2.07 24.73
CA GLU A 139 3.23 -1.78 25.28
C GLU A 139 3.39 -2.33 26.69
N ALA A 140 2.38 -2.15 27.56
CA ALA A 140 2.40 -2.68 28.93
C ALA A 140 2.48 -4.21 28.95
N GLN A 141 1.96 -4.88 27.91
CA GLN A 141 2.04 -6.33 27.73
C GLN A 141 3.32 -6.80 27.00
N GLY A 142 4.20 -5.87 26.61
CA GLY A 142 5.45 -6.18 25.90
C GLY A 142 5.25 -6.70 24.49
N ILE A 143 4.06 -6.54 23.91
CA ILE A 143 3.74 -7.04 22.57
C ILE A 143 4.25 -6.03 21.54
N LEU A 144 3.99 -4.74 21.77
CA LEU A 144 4.40 -3.65 20.87
C LEU A 144 5.67 -2.95 21.38
N ASP A 145 6.79 -3.02 20.63
CA ASP A 145 7.99 -2.21 20.87
C ASP A 145 8.01 -1.00 19.91
N LYS A 146 8.01 0.21 20.46
CA LYS A 146 8.05 1.50 19.74
C LYS A 146 9.21 1.63 18.74
N ARG A 147 10.28 0.87 18.95
CA ARG A 147 11.50 0.90 18.11
C ARG A 147 11.41 -0.07 16.93
N THR A 148 10.44 -0.98 16.95
CA THR A 148 10.25 -1.99 15.92
C THR A 148 9.06 -1.63 15.03
N SER A 149 9.21 -1.85 13.73
CA SER A 149 8.10 -1.72 12.77
C SER A 149 7.37 -3.04 12.54
N GLU A 150 7.72 -4.07 13.32
CA GLU A 150 7.19 -5.44 13.22
C GLU A 150 7.02 -6.06 14.61
N TRP A 151 5.97 -6.86 14.80
CA TRP A 151 5.65 -7.53 16.07
C TRP A 151 4.77 -8.76 15.83
N ILE A 152 4.76 -9.72 16.75
CA ILE A 152 3.93 -10.93 16.63
C ILE A 152 2.66 -10.78 17.45
N PHE A 153 1.51 -10.98 16.81
CA PHE A 153 0.19 -10.95 17.45
C PHE A 153 -0.64 -12.14 16.98
N HIS A 154 -1.17 -12.95 17.91
CA HIS A 154 -1.88 -14.20 17.61
C HIS A 154 -1.12 -15.15 16.66
N GLY A 155 0.21 -15.24 16.80
CA GLY A 155 1.04 -16.09 15.95
C GLY A 155 1.30 -15.54 14.55
N LYS A 156 0.83 -14.32 14.25
CA LYS A 156 1.04 -13.62 12.98
C LYS A 156 2.06 -12.52 13.15
N LEU A 157 3.04 -12.47 12.24
CA LEU A 157 3.97 -11.34 12.18
C LEU A 157 3.25 -10.16 11.54
N LEU A 158 3.05 -9.08 12.28
CA LEU A 158 2.41 -7.87 11.81
C LEU A 158 3.44 -6.80 11.52
N ILE A 159 3.22 -6.04 10.45
CA ILE A 159 4.00 -4.85 10.10
C ILE A 159 3.13 -3.61 10.07
N LYS A 160 3.72 -2.46 10.44
CA LYS A 160 3.04 -1.17 10.35
C LYS A 160 2.96 -0.75 8.89
N THR A 161 1.76 -0.64 8.34
CA THR A 161 1.56 -0.31 6.93
C THR A 161 1.15 1.14 6.73
N LEU A 162 0.25 1.65 7.58
CA LEU A 162 -0.26 3.02 7.46
C LEU A 162 -0.24 3.76 8.80
N SER A 163 -0.14 5.08 8.74
CA SER A 163 -0.12 5.98 9.89
C SER A 163 -0.88 7.25 9.55
N PHE A 164 -1.84 7.61 10.38
CA PHE A 164 -2.74 8.74 10.18
C PHE A 164 -2.73 9.65 11.41
N SER A 165 -3.02 10.94 11.23
CA SER A 165 -3.46 11.77 12.35
C SER A 165 -4.78 11.24 12.92
N LYS A 166 -5.00 11.40 14.23
CA LYS A 166 -6.23 10.96 14.92
C LYS A 166 -7.53 11.45 14.29
N ARG A 167 -7.53 12.63 13.66
CA ARG A 167 -8.72 13.19 13.00
C ARG A 167 -9.28 12.27 11.90
N PHE A 168 -8.46 11.36 11.38
CA PHE A 168 -8.87 10.37 10.38
C PHE A 168 -9.23 9.01 10.99
N HIS A 169 -9.58 8.95 12.28
CA HIS A 169 -9.97 7.72 12.99
C HIS A 169 -10.99 6.89 12.19
N ARG A 170 -12.10 7.49 11.77
CA ARG A 170 -13.11 6.79 10.96
C ARG A 170 -12.54 6.18 9.69
N LYS A 171 -11.70 6.94 8.97
CA LYS A 171 -11.07 6.46 7.74
C LYS A 171 -10.08 5.32 7.98
N ALA A 172 -9.34 5.36 9.09
CA ALA A 172 -8.45 4.26 9.48
C ALA A 172 -9.24 2.98 9.79
N MET A 173 -10.40 3.11 10.45
CA MET A 173 -11.31 1.99 10.71
C MET A 173 -11.90 1.43 9.41
N ASP A 174 -12.36 2.30 8.49
CA ASP A 174 -12.90 1.88 7.19
C ASP A 174 -11.86 1.11 6.36
N ILE A 175 -10.61 1.57 6.37
CA ILE A 175 -9.50 0.88 5.67
C ILE A 175 -9.25 -0.48 6.31
N CYS A 176 -9.19 -0.56 7.63
CA CYS A 176 -8.92 -1.85 8.26
C CYS A 176 -10.07 -2.84 8.08
N GLN A 177 -11.31 -2.36 8.13
CA GLN A 177 -12.48 -3.18 7.85
C GLN A 177 -12.46 -3.72 6.42
N ALA A 178 -12.12 -2.90 5.43
CA ALA A 178 -12.02 -3.37 4.05
C ALA A 178 -10.95 -4.47 3.87
N GLU A 179 -9.85 -4.43 4.63
CA GLU A 179 -8.80 -5.46 4.59
C GLU A 179 -9.25 -6.74 5.30
N LEU A 180 -9.98 -6.61 6.41
CA LEU A 180 -10.63 -7.74 7.09
C LEU A 180 -11.69 -8.41 6.19
N ASP A 181 -12.53 -7.62 5.52
CA ASP A 181 -13.54 -8.09 4.56
C ASP A 181 -12.88 -8.79 3.36
N ALA A 182 -11.68 -8.37 2.97
CA ALA A 182 -10.85 -9.03 1.97
C ALA A 182 -10.15 -10.31 2.48
N GLY A 183 -10.44 -10.74 3.72
CA GLY A 183 -9.89 -11.95 4.33
C GLY A 183 -8.44 -11.80 4.82
N LYS A 184 -7.89 -10.58 4.82
CA LYS A 184 -6.54 -10.31 5.35
C LYS A 184 -6.62 -9.96 6.82
N PHE A 185 -5.56 -10.27 7.55
CA PHE A 185 -5.47 -9.87 8.94
C PHE A 185 -5.04 -8.40 9.03
N CYS A 186 -5.88 -7.58 9.66
CA CYS A 186 -5.64 -6.17 9.91
C CYS A 186 -6.05 -5.79 11.33
N LEU A 187 -5.29 -4.90 11.96
CA LEU A 187 -5.71 -4.23 13.19
C LEU A 187 -5.34 -2.75 13.17
N VAL A 188 -6.04 -1.98 14.00
CA VAL A 188 -5.78 -0.56 14.22
C VAL A 188 -5.19 -0.39 15.61
N VAL A 189 -4.09 0.36 15.71
CA VAL A 189 -3.50 0.77 16.99
C VAL A 189 -3.61 2.28 17.10
N GLU A 190 -4.35 2.74 18.11
CA GLU A 190 -4.43 4.15 18.49
C GLU A 190 -3.31 4.50 19.46
N HIS A 191 -2.47 5.47 19.08
CA HIS A 191 -1.44 6.08 19.92
C HIS A 191 -1.97 7.39 20.50
N SER A 192 -1.22 8.11 21.33
CA SER A 192 -1.65 9.42 21.87
C SER A 192 -1.93 10.48 20.79
N GLU A 193 -1.11 10.55 19.73
CA GLU A 193 -1.16 11.61 18.70
C GLU A 193 -1.59 11.13 17.31
N HIS A 194 -1.59 9.82 17.07
CA HIS A 194 -1.79 9.26 15.74
C HIS A 194 -2.39 7.86 15.80
N ILE A 195 -2.85 7.37 14.66
CA ILE A 195 -3.44 6.04 14.52
C ILE A 195 -2.61 5.27 13.49
N THR A 196 -2.38 4.00 13.75
CA THR A 196 -1.58 3.13 12.89
C THR A 196 -2.37 1.91 12.49
N ILE A 197 -2.20 1.46 11.26
CA ILE A 197 -2.78 0.20 10.78
C ILE A 197 -1.65 -0.80 10.63
N TRP A 198 -1.89 -2.00 11.14
CA TRP A 198 -0.96 -3.10 11.13
C TRP A 198 -1.59 -4.29 10.41
N GLN A 199 -0.81 -4.92 9.53
CA GLN A 199 -1.27 -6.03 8.71
C GLN A 199 -0.30 -7.19 8.82
N GLU A 200 -0.81 -8.40 8.62
CA GLU A 200 0.04 -9.60 8.57
C GLU A 200 1.02 -9.54 7.41
N LYS A 201 2.31 -9.67 7.74
CA LYS A 201 3.41 -9.86 6.81
C LYS A 201 3.25 -11.23 6.16
N GLN A 202 2.88 -11.24 4.89
CA GLN A 202 2.84 -12.46 4.10
C GLN A 202 4.27 -12.98 3.94
N VAL A 203 4.56 -14.16 4.49
CA VAL A 203 5.83 -14.86 4.32
C VAL A 203 5.72 -15.73 3.07
N GLU A 204 5.97 -15.15 1.91
CA GLU A 204 6.23 -15.94 0.70
C GLU A 204 7.73 -15.89 0.38
N GLU A 205 8.31 -17.09 0.32
CA GLU A 205 9.68 -17.47 -0.09
C GLU A 205 10.80 -17.49 0.97
N LEU A 206 10.72 -18.44 1.91
CA LEU A 206 11.93 -19.06 2.51
C LEU A 206 11.95 -20.59 2.45
N ASN A 207 11.05 -21.22 1.67
CA ASN A 207 11.05 -22.69 1.47
C ASN A 207 11.54 -23.16 0.09
N ASN A 208 11.90 -22.27 -0.85
CA ASN A 208 12.42 -22.67 -2.16
C ASN A 208 13.96 -22.70 -2.29
N GLN A 209 14.72 -22.46 -1.20
CA GLN A 209 16.18 -22.62 -1.21
C GLN A 209 16.70 -23.89 -0.50
N ALA A 210 15.82 -24.74 0.06
CA ALA A 210 16.23 -25.97 0.73
C ALA A 210 16.19 -27.25 -0.15
N GLN A 211 15.82 -27.17 -1.44
CA GLN A 211 15.68 -28.36 -2.30
C GLN A 211 16.56 -28.41 -3.56
N THR A 212 17.51 -27.49 -3.75
CA THR A 212 18.41 -27.49 -4.92
C THR A 212 19.91 -27.57 -4.56
N ILE A 213 20.27 -28.07 -3.37
CA ILE A 213 21.67 -28.39 -3.01
C ILE A 213 21.80 -29.83 -2.51
N SER A 214 20.99 -30.76 -3.02
CA SER A 214 21.15 -32.20 -2.76
C SER A 214 20.74 -33.03 -3.98
N VAL A 215 21.29 -32.71 -5.14
CA VAL A 215 21.46 -33.69 -6.24
C VAL A 215 22.56 -33.19 -7.17
N SER A 216 23.79 -33.54 -6.83
CA SER A 216 24.91 -33.90 -7.72
C SER A 216 26.05 -34.41 -6.85
#